data_AF-A0A2D8UA35-F1
#
_entry.id   AF-A0A2D8UA35-F1
#
_cell.length_a   1.000
_cell.length_b   1.000
_cell.length_c   1.000
_cell.angle_alpha   90.00
_cell.angle_beta   90.00
_cell.angle_gamma   90.00
#
_symmetry.space_group_name_H-M   'P 1'
#
loop_
_entity.id
_entity.type
_entity.pdbx_description
1 polymer ?
#
loop_
_entity_poly.entity_id
_entity_poly.type
_entity_poly.pdbx_seq_one_letter_code
_entity_poly.pdbx_strand_id
1 'polypeptide(L)'
;MVNKCAVIIYLLTSVLACGGGSGIGPDEIFEQETNLRDRLPTDWTHYQTGDYRGAVKFFTETLESASTFDGSESILNEIKSEAHNGIGWSFFRLQDLEAASSAFQQATKLNRRNQDAWAGHAGVALARGNYNDAAQFALQNLSVNNQYNSGLRADDQNRALGHDNFDTRHVRLILAESYFQLGRYSAQDRPDPNNAAAQLRMIKGEYTFVDAGQLLKEIGEMSLELTGLPGQI
;
A
#
# COMPACT_ATOMS: atom_id res chain seq x y z
N MET A 1 -64.23 34.11 38.97
CA MET A 1 -63.67 33.83 37.64
C MET A 1 -62.22 34.30 37.61
N VAL A 2 -61.39 33.60 36.82
CA VAL A 2 -59.98 33.83 36.45
C VAL A 2 -59.03 32.77 37.01
N ASN A 3 -58.82 31.76 36.17
CA ASN A 3 -57.75 30.75 36.19
C ASN A 3 -56.39 31.44 36.10
N LYS A 4 -55.45 31.07 36.99
CA LYS A 4 -54.03 31.38 36.81
C LYS A 4 -53.36 30.19 36.13
N CYS A 5 -53.12 30.30 34.82
CA CYS A 5 -52.27 29.38 34.08
C CYS A 5 -50.82 29.54 34.53
N ALA A 6 -50.20 28.45 34.98
CA ALA A 6 -48.77 28.37 35.21
C ALA A 6 -48.04 28.28 33.86
N VAL A 7 -47.13 29.21 33.59
CA VAL A 7 -46.21 29.16 32.45
C VAL A 7 -44.91 28.54 32.96
N ILE A 8 -44.62 27.31 32.53
CA ILE A 8 -43.34 26.65 32.74
C ILE A 8 -42.39 27.11 31.64
N ILE A 9 -41.36 27.88 32.01
CA ILE A 9 -40.29 28.30 31.10
C ILE A 9 -39.23 27.19 31.12
N TYR A 10 -39.08 26.48 30.00
CA TYR A 10 -37.94 25.60 29.76
C TYR A 10 -36.70 26.46 29.49
N LEU A 11 -35.76 26.48 30.45
CA LEU A 11 -34.40 26.96 30.22
C LEU A 11 -33.65 25.92 29.38
N LEU A 12 -33.56 26.17 28.07
CA LEU A 12 -32.67 25.45 27.17
C LEU A 12 -31.23 25.87 27.49
N THR A 13 -30.48 24.92 28.06
CA THR A 13 -29.05 25.01 28.33
C THR A 13 -28.26 25.04 27.02
N SER A 14 -27.73 26.20 26.66
CA SER A 14 -26.66 26.30 25.67
C SER A 14 -25.33 25.96 26.33
N VAL A 15 -24.91 24.70 26.25
CA VAL A 15 -23.53 24.32 26.53
C VAL A 15 -22.68 24.89 25.39
N LEU A 16 -21.95 25.96 25.68
CA LEU A 16 -20.88 26.45 24.82
C LEU A 16 -19.79 25.38 24.79
N ALA A 17 -19.85 24.51 23.79
CA ALA A 17 -18.73 23.65 23.44
C ALA A 17 -17.65 24.54 22.84
N CYS A 18 -16.59 24.81 23.60
CA CYS A 18 -15.34 25.34 23.08
C CYS A 18 -14.66 24.28 22.20
N GLY A 19 -15.22 24.06 21.01
CA GLY A 19 -14.58 23.31 19.95
C GLY A 19 -13.62 24.26 19.22
N GLY A 20 -12.33 24.16 19.51
CA GLY A 20 -11.28 24.79 18.71
C GLY A 20 -11.21 24.14 17.33
N GLY A 21 -12.17 24.45 16.46
CA GLY A 21 -12.07 24.21 15.04
C GLY A 21 -11.34 25.41 14.43
N SER A 22 -10.36 25.17 13.56
CA SER A 22 -9.61 26.19 12.81
C SER A 22 -10.46 27.12 11.94
N GLY A 23 -11.79 26.94 11.91
CA GLY A 23 -12.74 27.76 11.15
C GLY A 23 -12.76 27.45 9.65
N ILE A 24 -11.91 26.53 9.18
CA ILE A 24 -11.78 26.14 7.77
C ILE A 24 -12.90 25.16 7.42
N GLY A 25 -13.67 25.47 6.39
CA GLY A 25 -14.75 24.62 5.89
C GLY A 25 -14.22 23.41 5.10
N PRO A 26 -15.02 22.34 4.94
CA PRO A 26 -14.62 21.15 4.17
C PRO A 26 -14.13 21.46 2.74
N ASP A 27 -14.76 22.43 2.07
CA ASP A 27 -14.38 22.83 0.70
C ASP A 27 -12.98 23.47 0.65
N GLU A 28 -12.64 24.28 1.66
CA GLU A 28 -11.34 24.94 1.74
C GLU A 28 -10.23 23.93 2.10
N ILE A 29 -10.54 22.93 2.93
CA ILE A 29 -9.62 21.79 3.17
C ILE A 29 -9.38 21.06 1.84
N PHE A 30 -10.44 20.70 1.11
CA PHE A 30 -10.32 20.00 -0.16
C PHE A 30 -9.51 20.80 -1.20
N GLU A 31 -9.70 22.12 -1.26
CA GLU A 31 -8.93 23.00 -2.14
C GLU A 31 -7.44 23.05 -1.73
N GLN A 32 -7.14 23.17 -0.44
CA GLN A 32 -5.77 23.12 0.08
C GLN A 32 -5.08 21.79 -0.24
N GLU A 33 -5.79 20.67 -0.09
CA GLU A 33 -5.29 19.34 -0.41
C GLU A 33 -4.97 19.19 -1.89
N THR A 34 -5.89 19.63 -2.76
CA THR A 34 -5.70 19.67 -4.22
C THR A 34 -4.46 20.49 -4.59
N ASN A 35 -4.34 21.69 -4.03
CA ASN A 35 -3.22 22.58 -4.31
C ASN A 35 -1.87 21.98 -3.87
N LEU A 36 -1.80 21.29 -2.72
CA LEU A 36 -0.59 20.58 -2.30
C LEU A 36 -0.24 19.45 -3.27
N ARG A 37 -1.25 18.67 -3.64
CA ARG A 37 -1.15 17.52 -4.54
C ARG A 37 -0.72 17.89 -5.95
N ASP A 38 -1.10 19.07 -6.45
CA ASP A 38 -0.67 19.56 -7.78
C ASP A 38 0.77 20.09 -7.77
N ARG A 39 1.20 20.67 -6.63
CA ARG A 39 2.55 21.21 -6.47
C ARG A 39 3.58 20.15 -6.10
N LEU A 40 3.12 18.99 -5.62
CA LEU A 40 3.93 17.85 -5.20
C LEU A 40 3.54 16.61 -6.00
N PRO A 41 3.88 16.55 -7.28
CA PRO A 41 3.46 15.47 -8.16
C PRO A 41 4.14 14.16 -7.75
N THR A 42 3.39 13.06 -7.87
CA THR A 42 3.82 11.69 -7.58
C THR A 42 3.45 10.75 -8.72
N ASP A 43 3.52 11.26 -9.96
CA ASP A 43 3.25 10.45 -11.14
C ASP A 43 4.37 9.46 -11.43
N TRP A 44 4.03 8.43 -12.20
CA TRP A 44 4.90 7.28 -12.44
C TRP A 44 5.49 7.27 -13.85
N THR A 45 5.47 8.39 -14.56
CA THR A 45 5.85 8.45 -15.99
C THR A 45 7.28 7.97 -16.25
N HIS A 46 8.25 8.42 -15.45
CA HIS A 46 9.64 7.96 -15.56
C HIS A 46 9.77 6.45 -15.29
N TYR A 47 9.05 5.93 -14.30
CA TYR A 47 9.09 4.50 -13.99
C TYR A 47 8.50 3.66 -15.12
N GLN A 48 7.32 4.05 -15.64
CA GLN A 48 6.62 3.35 -16.71
C GLN A 48 7.42 3.33 -18.03
N THR A 49 8.25 4.33 -18.27
CA THR A 49 9.14 4.41 -19.44
C THR A 49 10.48 3.69 -19.23
N GLY A 50 10.69 3.07 -18.07
CA GLY A 50 11.91 2.35 -17.71
C GLY A 50 13.07 3.26 -17.27
N ASP A 51 12.86 4.57 -17.19
CA ASP A 51 13.82 5.53 -16.66
C ASP A 51 13.80 5.56 -15.12
N TYR A 52 14.23 4.46 -14.50
CA TYR A 52 14.19 4.33 -13.03
C TYR A 52 15.10 5.35 -12.33
N ARG A 53 16.19 5.80 -12.97
CA ARG A 53 17.04 6.86 -12.39
C ARG A 53 16.34 8.21 -12.43
N GLY A 54 15.66 8.52 -13.53
CA GLY A 54 14.79 9.70 -13.62
C GLY A 54 13.65 9.64 -12.61
N ALA A 55 13.06 8.46 -12.40
CA ALA A 55 12.01 8.26 -11.39
C ALA A 55 12.54 8.51 -9.98
N VAL A 56 13.70 7.96 -9.60
CA VAL A 56 14.34 8.27 -8.31
C VAL A 56 14.55 9.77 -8.16
N LYS A 57 15.10 10.43 -9.19
CA LYS A 57 15.33 11.89 -9.16
C LYS A 57 14.02 12.65 -8.96
N PHE A 58 13.00 12.35 -9.76
CA PHE A 58 11.69 13.00 -9.72
C PHE A 58 11.04 12.90 -8.33
N PHE A 59 10.93 11.69 -7.78
CA PHE A 59 10.34 11.51 -6.45
C PHE A 59 11.20 12.14 -5.33
N THR A 60 12.52 12.20 -5.50
CA THR A 60 13.42 12.91 -4.55
C THR A 60 13.14 14.41 -4.55
N GLU A 61 12.98 15.02 -5.74
CA GLU A 61 12.60 16.44 -5.86
C GLU A 61 11.23 16.73 -5.23
N THR A 62 10.27 15.80 -5.35
CA THR A 62 8.98 15.88 -4.63
C THR A 62 9.16 15.85 -3.12
N LEU A 63 10.03 14.99 -2.58
CA LEU A 63 10.32 14.94 -1.13
C LEU A 63 10.98 16.22 -0.63
N GLU A 64 11.96 16.74 -1.38
CA GLU A 64 12.64 18.00 -1.07
C GLU A 64 11.64 19.15 -1.05
N SER A 65 10.80 19.26 -2.08
CA SER A 65 9.74 20.27 -2.17
C SER A 65 8.74 20.13 -1.02
N ALA A 66 8.32 18.91 -0.69
CA ALA A 66 7.38 18.62 0.41
C ALA A 66 7.93 18.97 1.80
N SER A 67 9.24 19.17 1.94
CA SER A 67 9.85 19.66 3.18
C SER A 67 9.73 21.17 3.38
N THR A 68 9.39 21.90 2.31
CA THR A 68 9.28 23.37 2.30
C THR A 68 7.85 23.88 2.43
N PHE A 69 6.85 22.98 2.36
CA PHE A 69 5.44 23.34 2.40
C PHE A 69 4.87 23.25 3.81
N ASP A 70 4.13 24.29 4.18
CA ASP A 70 3.16 24.25 5.26
C ASP A 70 1.83 23.70 4.71
N GLY A 71 1.16 22.83 5.47
CA GLY A 71 -0.07 22.20 5.04
C GLY A 71 -0.54 21.12 6.01
N SER A 72 -1.62 20.42 5.65
CA SER A 72 -2.09 19.26 6.41
C SER A 72 -0.99 18.21 6.52
N GLU A 73 -0.53 17.93 7.75
CA GLU A 73 0.53 16.95 8.00
C GLU A 73 0.15 15.56 7.48
N SER A 74 -1.13 15.18 7.59
CA SER A 74 -1.63 13.91 7.07
C SER A 74 -1.39 13.80 5.57
N ILE A 75 -1.72 14.86 4.83
CA ILE A 75 -1.64 14.88 3.36
C ILE A 75 -0.18 14.97 2.90
N LEU A 76 0.65 15.75 3.61
CA LEU A 76 2.09 15.76 3.38
C LEU A 76 2.71 14.38 3.64
N ASN A 77 2.27 13.66 4.68
CA ASN A 77 2.76 12.31 4.96
C ASN A 77 2.31 11.29 3.91
N GLU A 78 1.10 11.43 3.36
CA GLU A 78 0.64 10.62 2.23
C GLU A 78 1.48 10.85 0.98
N ILE A 79 1.71 12.12 0.61
CA ILE A 79 2.54 12.49 -0.54
C ILE A 79 3.98 12.00 -0.36
N LYS A 80 4.58 12.24 0.81
CA LYS A 80 5.93 11.75 1.12
C LYS A 80 6.00 10.23 1.12
N SER A 81 4.93 9.56 1.58
CA SER A 81 4.84 8.10 1.51
C SER A 81 4.80 7.60 0.07
N GLU A 82 4.01 8.20 -0.81
CA GLU A 82 3.97 7.86 -2.23
C GLU A 82 5.30 8.15 -2.94
N ALA A 83 5.97 9.26 -2.62
CA ALA A 83 7.27 9.56 -3.19
C ALA A 83 8.33 8.53 -2.75
N HIS A 84 8.37 8.17 -1.46
CA HIS A 84 9.24 7.09 -0.98
C HIS A 84 8.87 5.73 -1.60
N ASN A 85 7.60 5.44 -1.83
CA ASN A 85 7.14 4.24 -2.55
C ASN A 85 7.70 4.20 -3.98
N GLY A 86 7.58 5.31 -4.72
CA GLY A 86 8.16 5.49 -6.05
C GLY A 86 9.67 5.28 -6.10
N ILE A 87 10.39 5.84 -5.12
CA ILE A 87 11.84 5.61 -4.95
C ILE A 87 12.13 4.12 -4.69
N GLY A 88 11.35 3.47 -3.81
CA GLY A 88 11.52 2.07 -3.47
C GLY A 88 11.40 1.14 -4.67
N TRP A 89 10.34 1.30 -5.46
CA TRP A 89 10.13 0.52 -6.68
C TRP A 89 11.21 0.81 -7.73
N SER A 90 11.62 2.07 -7.88
CA SER A 90 12.67 2.44 -8.82
C SER A 90 14.01 1.80 -8.45
N PHE A 91 14.40 1.79 -7.17
CA PHE A 91 15.61 1.11 -6.72
C PHE A 91 15.50 -0.42 -6.82
N PHE A 92 14.32 -0.99 -6.59
CA PHE A 92 14.08 -2.42 -6.80
C PHE A 92 14.34 -2.81 -8.27
N ARG A 93 13.85 -2.01 -9.23
CA ARG A 93 14.14 -2.22 -10.66
C ARG A 93 15.62 -2.02 -11.02
N LEU A 94 16.32 -1.15 -10.30
CA LEU A 94 17.77 -0.98 -10.39
C LEU A 94 18.58 -2.06 -9.65
N GLN A 95 17.91 -3.03 -9.02
CA GLN A 95 18.51 -4.11 -8.21
C GLN A 95 19.28 -3.62 -6.97
N ASP A 96 19.03 -2.39 -6.53
CA ASP A 96 19.55 -1.88 -5.25
C ASP A 96 18.55 -2.19 -4.13
N LEU A 97 18.63 -3.42 -3.61
CA LEU A 97 17.69 -3.93 -2.62
C LEU A 97 17.80 -3.21 -1.27
N GLU A 98 18.97 -2.66 -0.92
CA GLU A 98 19.14 -1.91 0.34
C GLU A 98 18.46 -0.54 0.24
N ALA A 99 18.71 0.20 -0.85
CA ALA A 99 18.05 1.47 -1.08
C ALA A 99 16.53 1.31 -1.21
N ALA A 100 16.08 0.26 -1.92
CA ALA A 100 14.66 -0.08 -2.03
C ALA A 100 14.03 -0.36 -0.65
N SER A 101 14.67 -1.20 0.17
CA SER A 101 14.20 -1.53 1.52
C SER A 101 14.05 -0.29 2.39
N SER A 102 15.06 0.60 2.36
CA SER A 102 15.05 1.85 3.13
C SER A 102 13.90 2.76 2.70
N ALA A 103 13.69 2.92 1.40
CA ALA A 103 12.62 3.75 0.87
C ALA A 103 11.23 3.20 1.23
N PHE A 104 10.97 1.89 1.06
CA PHE A 104 9.71 1.29 1.47
C PHE A 104 9.46 1.35 2.98
N GLN A 105 10.51 1.19 3.79
CA GLN A 105 10.41 1.39 5.24
C GLN A 105 9.95 2.81 5.59
N GLN A 106 10.50 3.83 4.92
CA GLN A 106 10.08 5.22 5.14
C GLN A 106 8.65 5.46 4.67
N ALA A 107 8.28 4.94 3.49
CA ALA A 107 6.92 5.04 2.96
C ALA A 107 5.89 4.46 3.94
N THR A 108 6.13 3.25 4.42
CA THR A 108 5.23 2.53 5.34
C THR A 108 5.21 3.12 6.76
N LYS A 109 6.29 3.78 7.18
CA LYS A 109 6.33 4.55 8.43
C LYS A 109 5.46 5.80 8.38
N LEU A 110 5.50 6.53 7.25
CA LEU A 110 4.73 7.76 7.03
C LEU A 110 3.24 7.48 6.85
N ASN A 111 2.91 6.44 6.09
CA ASN A 111 1.53 6.03 5.86
C ASN A 111 1.41 4.50 5.93
N ARG A 112 0.84 4.00 7.03
CA ARG A 112 0.59 2.57 7.24
C ARG A 112 -0.45 1.98 6.28
N ARG A 113 -1.24 2.82 5.60
CA ARG A 113 -2.21 2.43 4.58
C ARG A 113 -1.64 2.47 3.16
N ASN A 114 -0.38 2.85 2.97
CA ASN A 114 0.28 2.74 1.67
C ASN A 114 0.50 1.27 1.32
N GLN A 115 -0.49 0.71 0.64
CA GLN A 115 -0.55 -0.70 0.34
C GLN A 115 0.54 -1.12 -0.65
N ASP A 116 0.83 -0.30 -1.65
CA ASP A 116 1.86 -0.57 -2.65
C ASP A 116 3.27 -0.59 -2.03
N ALA A 117 3.54 0.33 -1.10
CA ALA A 117 4.79 0.30 -0.36
C ALA A 117 4.96 -0.98 0.46
N TRP A 118 3.88 -1.54 1.03
CA TRP A 118 3.94 -2.83 1.71
C TRP A 118 4.20 -4.00 0.74
N ALA A 119 3.63 -3.96 -0.47
CA ALA A 119 3.91 -4.97 -1.50
C ALA A 119 5.39 -4.94 -1.92
N GLY A 120 5.91 -3.76 -2.22
CA GLY A 120 7.31 -3.57 -2.57
C GLY A 120 8.26 -3.99 -1.43
N HIS A 121 7.94 -3.63 -0.20
CA HIS A 121 8.74 -4.05 0.97
C HIS A 121 8.76 -5.57 1.14
N ALA A 122 7.61 -6.23 0.94
CA ALA A 122 7.51 -7.70 1.00
C ALA A 122 8.36 -8.36 -0.10
N GLY A 123 8.33 -7.82 -1.32
CA GLY A 123 9.14 -8.30 -2.44
C GLY A 123 10.64 -8.15 -2.18
N VAL A 124 11.08 -6.99 -1.66
CA VAL A 124 12.48 -6.77 -1.26
C VAL A 124 12.90 -7.72 -0.14
N ALA A 125 12.08 -7.89 0.89
CA ALA A 125 12.36 -8.81 1.98
C ALA A 125 12.50 -10.26 1.49
N LEU A 126 11.63 -10.69 0.56
CA LEU A 126 11.71 -12.00 -0.06
C LEU A 126 13.02 -12.17 -0.85
N ALA A 127 13.37 -11.19 -1.69
CA ALA A 127 14.60 -11.22 -2.50
C ALA A 127 15.88 -11.27 -1.63
N ARG A 128 15.81 -10.74 -0.40
CA ARG A 128 16.91 -10.79 0.59
C ARG A 128 16.90 -12.06 1.45
N GLY A 129 15.92 -12.95 1.29
CA GLY A 129 15.77 -14.16 2.11
C GLY A 129 15.19 -13.91 3.51
N ASN A 130 14.64 -12.72 3.77
CA ASN A 130 14.04 -12.36 5.05
C ASN A 130 12.58 -12.82 5.11
N TYR A 131 12.38 -14.14 5.13
CA TYR A 131 11.05 -14.75 4.92
C TYR A 131 10.00 -14.38 5.99
N ASN A 132 10.41 -14.18 7.24
CA ASN A 132 9.48 -13.71 8.29
C ASN A 132 8.97 -12.30 7.98
N ASP A 133 9.86 -11.39 7.61
CA ASP A 133 9.52 -10.00 7.29
C ASP A 133 8.68 -9.95 6.01
N ALA A 134 9.06 -10.71 4.98
CA ALA A 134 8.29 -10.83 3.73
C ALA A 134 6.85 -11.25 3.99
N ALA A 135 6.65 -12.29 4.83
CA ALA A 135 5.31 -12.72 5.21
C ALA A 135 4.54 -11.65 6.01
N GLN A 136 5.20 -10.96 6.95
CA GLN A 136 4.55 -9.90 7.73
C GLN A 136 4.12 -8.71 6.86
N PHE A 137 4.99 -8.26 5.96
CA PHE A 137 4.70 -7.14 5.06
C PHE A 137 3.61 -7.49 4.04
N ALA A 138 3.62 -8.71 3.50
CA ALA A 138 2.57 -9.17 2.60
C ALA A 138 1.21 -9.30 3.32
N LEU A 139 1.17 -9.78 4.57
CA LEU A 139 -0.05 -9.76 5.38
C LEU A 139 -0.54 -8.34 5.66
N GLN A 140 0.39 -7.41 5.93
CA GLN A 140 0.04 -6.00 6.13
C GLN A 140 -0.58 -5.39 4.86
N ASN A 141 -0.04 -5.69 3.67
CA ASN A 141 -0.65 -5.29 2.39
C ASN A 141 -2.09 -5.82 2.28
N LEU A 142 -2.29 -7.13 2.46
CA LEU A 142 -3.61 -7.76 2.33
C LEU A 142 -4.62 -7.30 3.40
N SER A 143 -4.13 -6.79 4.54
CA SER A 143 -4.98 -6.22 5.61
C SER A 143 -5.60 -4.87 5.23
N VAL A 144 -4.96 -4.10 4.33
CA VAL A 144 -5.47 -2.81 3.87
C VAL A 144 -6.60 -3.02 2.87
N ASN A 145 -6.36 -3.83 1.84
CA ASN A 145 -7.36 -4.27 0.87
C ASN A 145 -6.94 -5.65 0.31
N ASN A 146 -7.83 -6.63 0.32
CA ASN A 146 -7.50 -7.96 -0.19
C ASN A 146 -7.51 -8.07 -1.74
N GLN A 147 -7.92 -7.01 -2.44
CA GLN A 147 -7.89 -6.83 -3.90
C GLN A 147 -6.88 -5.74 -4.28
N TYR A 148 -5.60 -6.06 -4.11
CA TYR A 148 -4.48 -5.22 -4.49
C TYR A 148 -4.21 -5.28 -6.00
N ASN A 149 -3.93 -4.13 -6.61
CA ASN A 149 -3.44 -4.03 -7.99
C ASN A 149 -2.67 -2.71 -8.14
N SER A 150 -1.36 -2.77 -8.37
CA SER A 150 -0.51 -1.60 -8.58
C SER A 150 -0.92 -0.83 -9.82
N GLY A 151 -1.24 -1.49 -10.93
CA GLY A 151 -1.59 -0.87 -12.22
C GLY A 151 -2.91 -0.09 -12.25
N LEU A 152 -3.81 -0.33 -11.28
CA LEU A 152 -5.13 0.32 -11.21
C LEU A 152 -5.25 1.34 -10.08
N ARG A 153 -4.12 1.74 -9.47
CA ARG A 153 -4.12 2.70 -8.36
C ARG A 153 -4.48 4.10 -8.83
N ALA A 154 -5.27 4.78 -8.01
CA ALA A 154 -5.49 6.21 -8.08
C ALA A 154 -5.56 6.80 -6.67
N ASP A 155 -5.33 8.10 -6.53
CA ASP A 155 -5.59 8.80 -5.28
C ASP A 155 -7.07 9.22 -5.14
N ASP A 156 -7.40 9.87 -4.03
CA ASP A 156 -8.76 10.32 -3.71
C ASP A 156 -9.34 11.33 -4.74
N GLN A 157 -8.49 11.89 -5.61
CA GLN A 157 -8.86 12.80 -6.69
C GLN A 157 -8.87 12.13 -8.07
N ASN A 158 -8.82 10.79 -8.10
CA ASN A 158 -8.75 9.95 -9.30
C ASN A 158 -7.52 10.20 -10.18
N ARG A 159 -6.42 10.69 -9.62
CA ARG A 159 -5.15 10.85 -10.36
C ARG A 159 -4.44 9.50 -10.41
N ALA A 160 -4.00 9.11 -11.61
CA ALA A 160 -3.43 7.79 -11.82
C ALA A 160 -2.09 7.63 -11.08
N LEU A 161 -1.98 6.56 -10.29
CA LEU A 161 -0.78 6.17 -9.56
C LEU A 161 -0.28 4.76 -9.96
N GLY A 162 -0.83 4.21 -11.05
CA GLY A 162 -0.46 2.87 -11.49
C GLY A 162 0.88 2.81 -12.21
N HIS A 163 1.64 1.73 -12.02
CA HIS A 163 3.03 1.68 -12.50
C HIS A 163 3.47 0.35 -13.12
N ASP A 164 2.92 -0.79 -12.70
CA ASP A 164 3.20 -2.11 -13.30
C ASP A 164 2.02 -3.08 -13.14
N ASN A 165 2.21 -4.35 -13.55
CA ASN A 165 1.23 -5.42 -13.41
C ASN A 165 1.52 -6.27 -12.17
N PHE A 166 1.46 -5.67 -10.99
CA PHE A 166 1.64 -6.38 -9.73
C PHE A 166 0.32 -6.35 -8.93
N ASP A 167 -0.21 -7.53 -8.61
CA ASP A 167 -1.55 -7.68 -8.03
C ASP A 167 -1.57 -8.58 -6.80
N THR A 168 -2.76 -8.82 -6.23
CA THR A 168 -2.95 -9.75 -5.11
C THR A 168 -2.31 -11.12 -5.34
N ARG A 169 -2.26 -11.65 -6.57
CA ARG A 169 -1.67 -12.97 -6.83
C ARG A 169 -0.17 -12.95 -6.55
N HIS A 170 0.50 -11.86 -6.88
CA HIS A 170 1.91 -11.66 -6.57
C HIS A 170 2.15 -11.58 -5.05
N VAL A 171 1.33 -10.82 -4.33
CA VAL A 171 1.41 -10.74 -2.85
C VAL A 171 1.19 -12.11 -2.20
N ARG A 172 0.23 -12.88 -2.70
CA ARG A 172 -0.04 -14.25 -2.22
C ARG A 172 1.08 -15.21 -2.57
N LEU A 173 1.72 -15.05 -3.73
CA LEU A 173 2.87 -15.85 -4.11
C LEU A 173 4.06 -15.56 -3.18
N ILE A 174 4.30 -14.29 -2.82
CA ILE A 174 5.30 -13.92 -1.81
C ILE A 174 5.02 -14.62 -0.48
N LEU A 175 3.76 -14.66 -0.02
CA LEU A 175 3.39 -15.41 1.18
C LEU A 175 3.59 -16.91 1.01
N ALA A 176 3.23 -17.47 -0.13
CA ALA A 176 3.38 -18.89 -0.42
C ALA A 176 4.85 -19.30 -0.34
N GLU A 177 5.73 -18.54 -0.99
CA GLU A 177 7.16 -18.76 -0.97
C GLU A 177 7.73 -18.57 0.44
N SER A 178 7.39 -17.47 1.11
CA SER A 178 7.85 -17.20 2.48
C SER A 178 7.46 -18.31 3.45
N TYR A 179 6.21 -18.78 3.40
CA TYR A 179 5.76 -19.89 4.23
C TYR A 179 6.42 -21.21 3.86
N PHE A 180 6.65 -21.47 2.58
CA PHE A 180 7.37 -22.67 2.15
C PHE A 180 8.78 -22.70 2.76
N GLN A 181 9.52 -21.60 2.63
CA GLN A 181 10.88 -21.45 3.15
C GLN A 181 10.94 -21.53 4.69
N LEU A 182 9.87 -21.12 5.37
CA LEU A 182 9.72 -21.25 6.82
C LEU A 182 9.27 -22.65 7.28
N GLY A 183 9.11 -23.62 6.36
CA GLY A 183 8.62 -24.96 6.71
C GLY A 183 7.12 -25.04 6.99
N ARG A 184 6.36 -23.99 6.66
CA ARG A 184 4.93 -23.83 6.92
C ARG A 184 4.12 -24.23 5.69
N TYR A 185 4.04 -25.52 5.40
CA TYR A 185 3.25 -26.05 4.30
C TYR A 185 2.52 -27.32 4.73
N SER A 186 1.19 -27.35 4.57
CA SER A 186 0.37 -28.51 4.89
C SER A 186 -0.42 -28.92 3.65
N ALA A 187 -0.33 -30.20 3.28
CA ALA A 187 -1.11 -30.77 2.17
C ALA A 187 -2.60 -30.89 2.50
N GLN A 188 -2.95 -30.95 3.79
CA GLN A 188 -4.34 -31.09 4.20
C GLN A 188 -5.14 -29.83 3.85
N ASP A 189 -6.36 -30.00 3.36
CA ASP A 189 -7.38 -28.95 3.20
C ASP A 189 -7.88 -28.47 4.57
N ARG A 190 -6.95 -27.95 5.37
CA ARG A 190 -7.28 -27.19 6.57
C ARG A 190 -7.42 -25.73 6.16
N PRO A 191 -8.39 -25.00 6.72
CA PRO A 191 -8.61 -23.58 6.39
C PRO A 191 -7.53 -22.65 6.98
N ASP A 192 -6.33 -23.13 7.32
CA ASP A 192 -5.26 -22.29 7.86
C ASP A 192 -4.64 -21.46 6.74
N PRO A 193 -4.89 -20.13 6.68
CA PRO A 193 -4.30 -19.30 5.64
C PRO A 193 -2.78 -19.18 5.82
N ASN A 194 -2.21 -19.49 6.98
CA ASN A 194 -0.81 -19.22 7.26
C ASN A 194 0.12 -20.39 6.85
N ASN A 195 -0.15 -20.97 5.69
CA ASN A 195 0.69 -21.99 5.07
C ASN A 195 0.77 -21.80 3.54
N ALA A 196 1.86 -22.28 2.94
CA ALA A 196 2.15 -22.05 1.53
C ALA A 196 1.05 -22.55 0.58
N ALA A 197 0.53 -23.75 0.83
CA ALA A 197 -0.48 -24.35 -0.03
C ALA A 197 -1.84 -23.66 0.09
N ALA A 198 -2.19 -23.09 1.25
CA ALA A 198 -3.41 -22.27 1.36
C ALA A 198 -3.30 -21.00 0.52
N GLN A 199 -2.13 -20.37 0.45
CA GLN A 199 -1.92 -19.19 -0.39
C GLN A 199 -2.00 -19.51 -1.88
N LEU A 200 -1.46 -20.66 -2.32
CA LEU A 200 -1.64 -21.13 -3.70
C LEU A 200 -3.10 -21.43 -4.04
N ARG A 201 -3.88 -22.02 -3.12
CA ARG A 201 -5.33 -22.23 -3.32
C ARG A 201 -6.07 -20.90 -3.53
N MET A 202 -5.67 -19.84 -2.84
CA MET A 202 -6.25 -18.51 -3.03
C MET A 202 -5.89 -17.87 -4.38
N ILE A 203 -4.92 -18.42 -5.11
CA ILE A 203 -4.58 -18.00 -6.48
C ILE A 203 -5.26 -18.91 -7.52
N LYS A 204 -5.15 -20.24 -7.32
CA LYS A 204 -5.53 -21.26 -8.32
C LYS A 204 -6.89 -21.92 -8.11
N GLY A 205 -7.53 -21.70 -6.95
CA GLY A 205 -8.72 -22.45 -6.53
C GLY A 205 -8.36 -23.75 -5.83
N GLU A 206 -8.88 -24.89 -6.32
CA GLU A 206 -8.58 -26.19 -5.73
C GLU A 206 -7.14 -26.62 -6.08
N TYR A 207 -6.25 -26.64 -5.08
CA TYR A 207 -4.87 -27.05 -5.22
C TYR A 207 -4.45 -27.98 -4.08
N THR A 208 -3.83 -29.10 -4.44
CA THR A 208 -3.22 -30.08 -3.52
C THR A 208 -1.87 -30.51 -4.05
N PHE A 209 -1.02 -31.06 -3.19
CA PHE A 209 0.31 -31.53 -3.55
C PHE A 209 0.64 -32.82 -2.80
N VAL A 210 1.48 -33.66 -3.40
CA VAL A 210 1.91 -34.96 -2.87
C VAL A 210 3.14 -34.82 -1.98
N ASP A 211 4.09 -33.98 -2.38
CA ASP A 211 5.33 -33.72 -1.65
C ASP A 211 5.82 -32.27 -1.80
N ALA A 212 6.79 -31.88 -0.97
CA ALA A 212 7.33 -30.53 -0.96
C ALA A 212 8.00 -30.13 -2.28
N GLY A 213 8.52 -31.09 -3.05
CA GLY A 213 9.13 -30.84 -4.36
C GLY A 213 8.08 -30.41 -5.39
N GLN A 214 6.92 -31.08 -5.40
CA GLN A 214 5.78 -30.67 -6.23
C GLN A 214 5.29 -29.27 -5.85
N LEU A 215 5.19 -28.98 -4.55
CA LEU A 215 4.80 -27.66 -4.07
C LEU A 215 5.77 -26.56 -4.51
N LEU A 216 7.08 -26.81 -4.39
CA LEU A 216 8.10 -25.86 -4.83
C LEU A 216 8.05 -25.63 -6.35
N LYS A 217 7.86 -26.71 -7.13
CA LYS A 217 7.71 -26.63 -8.59
C LYS A 217 6.52 -25.73 -8.97
N GLU A 218 5.39 -25.91 -8.29
CA GLU A 218 4.20 -25.10 -8.52
C GLU A 218 4.40 -23.61 -8.17
N ILE A 219 5.05 -23.32 -7.03
CA ILE A 219 5.41 -21.93 -6.67
C ILE A 219 6.27 -21.31 -7.79
N GLY A 220 7.25 -22.05 -8.31
CA GLY A 220 8.10 -21.62 -9.41
C GLY A 220 7.33 -21.38 -10.72
N GLU A 221 6.43 -22.29 -11.09
CA GLU A 221 5.58 -22.15 -12.29
C GLU A 221 4.66 -20.92 -12.18
N MET A 222 4.04 -20.70 -11.02
CA MET A 222 3.25 -19.51 -10.76
C MET A 222 4.08 -18.22 -10.84
N SER A 223 5.31 -18.24 -10.33
CA SER A 223 6.23 -17.09 -10.44
C SER A 223 6.52 -16.73 -11.90
N LEU A 224 6.79 -17.74 -12.73
CA LEU A 224 7.01 -17.56 -14.16
C LEU A 224 5.75 -17.08 -14.89
N GLU A 225 4.58 -17.63 -14.57
CA GLU A 225 3.29 -17.19 -15.15
C GLU A 225 3.05 -15.71 -14.87
N LEU A 226 3.21 -15.30 -13.61
CA LEU A 226 2.97 -13.92 -13.19
C LEU A 226 4.02 -12.95 -13.76
N THR A 227 5.26 -13.41 -13.96
CA THR A 227 6.31 -12.63 -14.65
C THR A 227 6.08 -12.56 -16.16
N GLY A 228 5.41 -13.56 -16.75
CA GLY A 228 5.30 -13.80 -18.19
C GLY A 228 3.99 -13.38 -18.87
N LEU A 229 3.07 -12.69 -18.17
CA LEU A 229 1.85 -12.21 -18.82
C LEU A 229 2.19 -11.16 -19.91
N PRO A 230 1.73 -11.37 -21.16
CA PRO A 230 2.23 -10.67 -22.35
C PRO A 230 1.85 -9.20 -22.31
N GLY A 231 2.86 -8.33 -22.25
CA GLY A 231 2.61 -6.89 -22.27
C GLY A 231 3.82 -5.96 -22.24
N GLN A 232 5.06 -6.41 -22.01
CA GLN A 232 6.24 -5.52 -22.04
C GLN A 232 7.56 -6.30 -22.10
N ILE A 233 8.23 -6.25 -23.24
CA ILE A 233 9.63 -5.81 -23.30
C ILE A 233 9.58 -4.36 -23.79
#